data_AF-A0A7X9KZA8-F1
#
_entry.id   AF-A0A7X9KZA8-F1
#
_cell.length_a   1.000
_cell.length_b   1.000
_cell.length_c   1.000
_cell.angle_alpha   90.00
_cell.angle_beta   90.00
_cell.angle_gamma   90.00
#
_symmetry.space_group_name_H-M   'P 1'
#
loop_
_entity.id
_entity.type
_entity.pdbx_description
1 polymer ?
#
loop_
_entity_poly.entity_id
_entity_poly.type
_entity_poly.pdbx_seq_one_letter_code
_entity_poly.pdbx_strand_id
1 'polypeptide(L)'
;MKLFKKLSLFLFILLVTVFIYVFLLLGEPNDLSTPTIETNINETITKPCLTMQYSSNTSMQDIINEFARPVLSKDTEPINANLSCDKHGNEYVYNLSVNYYLSNGTKYSIVSSRPIKSIYSTNAEGYEIIAENNVVIASMNGVWAENINTVMIVCNSENTTYKIIFPKIDKDTILLELKNLKLNEPR
;
A
#
# COMPACT_ATOMS: atom_id res chain seq x y z
N MET A 1 -63.01 2.67 30.08
CA MET A 1 -62.40 2.27 28.79
C MET A 1 -61.26 3.19 28.30
N LYS A 2 -61.36 4.53 28.40
CA LYS A 2 -60.27 5.46 27.96
C LYS A 2 -58.98 5.36 28.80
N LEU A 3 -59.10 5.10 30.11
CA LEU A 3 -57.94 4.98 31.02
C LEU A 3 -57.10 3.72 30.73
N PHE A 4 -57.77 2.58 30.49
CA PHE A 4 -57.11 1.32 30.11
C PHE A 4 -56.37 1.42 28.77
N LYS A 5 -56.93 2.14 27.78
CA LYS A 5 -56.24 2.40 26.51
C LYS A 5 -54.99 3.27 26.70
N LYS A 6 -55.05 4.29 27.56
CA LYS A 6 -53.87 5.13 27.86
C LYS A 6 -52.78 4.36 28.61
N LEU A 7 -53.17 3.52 29.57
CA LEU A 7 -52.22 2.69 30.33
C LEU A 7 -51.57 1.63 29.44
N SER A 8 -52.35 1.00 28.56
CA SER A 8 -51.84 0.02 27.59
C SER A 8 -50.89 0.67 26.57
N LEU A 9 -51.22 1.86 26.07
CA LEU A 9 -50.34 2.60 25.16
C LEU A 9 -49.04 3.00 25.84
N PHE A 10 -49.10 3.45 27.09
CA PHE A 10 -47.91 3.81 27.87
C PHE A 10 -47.00 2.61 28.11
N LEU A 11 -47.58 1.45 28.47
CA LEU A 11 -46.84 0.21 28.67
C LEU A 11 -46.18 -0.26 27.36
N PHE A 12 -46.88 -0.13 26.23
CA PHE A 12 -46.35 -0.51 24.92
C PHE A 12 -45.17 0.38 24.50
N ILE A 13 -45.29 1.70 24.69
CA ILE A 13 -44.19 2.64 24.40
C ILE A 13 -42.98 2.33 25.29
N LEU A 14 -43.19 2.08 26.59
CA LEU A 14 -42.13 1.71 27.52
C LEU A 14 -41.41 0.43 27.03
N LEU A 15 -42.16 -0.60 26.66
CA LEU A 15 -41.62 -1.86 26.18
C LEU A 15 -40.79 -1.69 24.91
N VAL A 16 -41.30 -0.94 23.92
CA VAL A 16 -40.57 -0.65 22.67
C VAL A 16 -39.28 0.12 22.95
N THR A 17 -39.32 1.09 23.86
CA THR A 17 -38.14 1.89 24.22
C THR A 17 -37.06 1.04 24.88
N VAL A 18 -37.45 0.10 25.76
CA VAL A 18 -36.53 -0.87 26.37
C VAL A 18 -35.91 -1.79 25.32
N PHE A 19 -36.70 -2.27 24.36
CA PHE A 19 -36.18 -3.09 23.26
C PHE A 19 -35.18 -2.35 22.37
N ILE A 20 -35.48 -1.09 22.02
CA ILE A 20 -34.55 -0.25 21.25
C ILE A 20 -33.25 -0.03 22.03
N TYR A 21 -33.35 0.24 23.34
CA TYR A 21 -32.19 0.42 24.21
C TYR A 21 -31.33 -0.85 24.28
N VAL A 22 -31.95 -2.02 24.40
CA VAL A 22 -31.25 -3.32 24.38
C VAL A 22 -30.59 -3.58 23.02
N PHE A 23 -31.26 -3.27 21.91
CA PHE A 23 -30.68 -3.38 20.57
C PHE A 23 -29.49 -2.44 20.36
N LEU A 24 -29.55 -1.21 20.87
CA LEU A 24 -28.42 -0.28 20.83
C LEU A 24 -27.25 -0.73 21.73
N LEU A 25 -27.55 -1.39 22.86
CA LEU A 25 -26.55 -1.96 23.76
C LEU A 25 -25.87 -3.22 23.23
N LEU A 26 -26.60 -4.03 22.45
CA LEU A 26 -26.07 -5.26 21.86
C LEU A 26 -25.05 -5.00 20.76
N GLY A 27 -24.94 -3.76 20.27
CA GLY A 27 -24.03 -3.40 19.18
C GLY A 27 -24.39 -4.12 17.89
N GLU A 28 -23.82 -3.69 16.76
CA GLU A 28 -23.87 -4.51 15.55
C GLU A 28 -23.21 -5.87 15.86
N PRO A 29 -23.77 -7.00 15.39
CA PRO A 29 -23.01 -8.24 15.39
C PRO A 29 -21.76 -7.94 14.56
N ASN A 30 -20.60 -7.88 15.23
CA ASN A 30 -19.33 -7.75 14.54
C ASN A 30 -19.32 -8.82 13.47
N ASP A 31 -19.36 -8.37 12.22
CA ASP A 31 -19.27 -9.24 11.06
C ASP A 31 -18.13 -10.23 11.31
N LEU A 32 -18.42 -11.48 10.93
CA LEU A 32 -17.53 -12.62 10.94
C LEU A 32 -16.07 -12.17 10.99
N SER A 33 -15.36 -12.68 12.00
CA SER A 33 -13.91 -12.77 12.04
C SER A 33 -13.31 -12.94 10.64
N THR A 34 -13.06 -11.81 9.99
CA THR A 34 -11.96 -11.70 9.06
C THR A 34 -10.75 -12.01 9.92
N PRO A 35 -9.87 -12.92 9.50
CA PRO A 35 -8.62 -13.08 10.21
C PRO A 35 -8.01 -11.69 10.24
N THR A 36 -7.97 -11.09 11.43
CA THR A 36 -7.14 -9.93 11.69
C THR A 36 -5.74 -10.44 11.40
N ILE A 37 -5.29 -10.25 10.17
CA ILE A 37 -3.87 -10.22 9.87
C ILE A 37 -3.42 -9.05 10.73
N GLU A 38 -2.86 -9.35 11.90
CA GLU A 38 -2.11 -8.37 12.67
C GLU A 38 -1.10 -7.80 11.67
N THR A 39 -1.38 -6.61 11.14
CA THR A 39 -0.43 -5.87 10.32
C THR A 39 0.64 -5.43 11.30
N ASN A 40 1.56 -6.35 11.57
CA ASN A 40 2.70 -6.12 12.42
C ASN A 40 3.59 -5.16 11.64
N ILE A 41 3.36 -3.86 11.84
CA ILE A 41 4.10 -2.71 11.30
C ILE A 41 5.61 -2.81 11.63
N ASN A 42 5.97 -3.74 12.53
CA ASN A 42 7.29 -4.04 13.03
C ASN A 42 7.77 -5.45 12.67
N GLU A 43 7.44 -5.98 11.48
CA GLU A 43 8.07 -7.21 11.00
C GLU A 43 9.59 -7.03 10.97
N THR A 44 10.31 -7.78 11.79
CA THR A 44 11.78 -7.81 11.77
C THR A 44 12.20 -9.03 10.98
N ILE A 45 12.77 -8.81 9.79
CA ILE A 45 13.19 -9.91 8.94
C ILE A 45 14.61 -10.31 9.32
N THR A 46 14.80 -11.51 9.85
CA THR A 46 16.11 -12.01 10.33
C THR A 46 16.74 -13.05 9.41
N LYS A 47 16.04 -13.45 8.35
CA LYS A 47 16.51 -14.38 7.33
C LYS A 47 16.73 -13.64 6.01
N PRO A 48 17.75 -14.00 5.22
CA PRO A 48 17.89 -13.48 3.86
C PRO A 48 16.79 -14.01 2.95
N CYS A 49 16.44 -13.24 1.93
CA CYS A 49 15.63 -13.75 0.82
C CYS A 49 16.51 -14.52 -0.16
N LEU A 50 15.88 -15.35 -0.98
CA LEU A 50 16.50 -15.81 -2.22
C LEU A 50 16.48 -14.64 -3.21
N THR A 51 17.64 -14.23 -3.70
CA THR A 51 17.73 -13.25 -4.78
C THR A 51 17.24 -13.89 -6.07
N MET A 52 16.25 -13.29 -6.72
CA MET A 52 15.64 -13.82 -7.94
C MET A 52 15.52 -12.73 -8.99
N GLN A 53 15.82 -13.09 -10.24
CA GLN A 53 15.62 -12.22 -11.39
C GLN A 53 14.52 -12.79 -12.29
N TYR A 54 13.51 -11.99 -12.54
CA TYR A 54 12.36 -12.34 -13.38
C TYR A 54 12.50 -11.70 -14.75
N SER A 55 12.23 -12.47 -15.79
CA SER A 55 12.23 -11.99 -17.17
C SER A 55 10.90 -11.32 -17.51
N SER A 56 10.81 -10.70 -18.69
CA SER A 56 9.60 -10.01 -19.19
C SER A 56 8.37 -10.91 -19.34
N ASN A 57 8.52 -12.23 -19.21
CA ASN A 57 7.45 -13.19 -19.42
C ASN A 57 6.91 -13.77 -18.09
N THR A 58 7.49 -13.39 -16.96
CA THR A 58 6.98 -13.79 -15.65
C THR A 58 5.74 -12.96 -15.33
N SER A 59 4.64 -13.64 -15.02
CA SER A 59 3.40 -13.00 -14.56
C SER A 59 3.67 -12.11 -13.35
N MET A 60 3.18 -10.88 -13.39
CA MET A 60 3.23 -9.97 -12.25
C MET A 60 2.63 -10.60 -10.97
N GLN A 61 1.58 -11.42 -11.10
CA GLN A 61 0.96 -12.07 -9.93
C GLN A 61 1.91 -13.07 -9.25
N ASP A 62 2.74 -13.80 -10.02
CA ASP A 62 3.70 -14.75 -9.46
C ASP A 62 4.79 -14.01 -8.68
N ILE A 63 5.24 -12.86 -9.20
CA ILE A 63 6.21 -11.97 -8.56
C ILE A 63 5.64 -11.41 -7.24
N ILE A 64 4.37 -10.99 -7.25
CA ILE A 64 3.68 -10.47 -6.06
C ILE A 64 3.54 -11.55 -4.98
N ASN A 65 3.16 -12.77 -5.39
CA ASN A 65 3.00 -13.90 -4.49
C ASN A 65 4.34 -14.27 -3.83
N GLU A 66 5.44 -14.25 -4.58
CA GLU A 66 6.78 -14.48 -4.02
C GLU A 66 7.22 -13.35 -3.07
N PHE A 67 6.89 -12.09 -3.39
CA PHE A 67 7.18 -10.97 -2.50
C PHE A 67 6.35 -11.02 -1.20
N ALA A 68 5.18 -11.64 -1.26
CA ALA A 68 4.23 -11.87 -0.16
C ALA A 68 3.68 -10.61 0.51
N ARG A 69 3.69 -9.48 -0.20
CA ARG A 69 3.13 -8.19 0.21
C ARG A 69 2.53 -7.46 -1.00
N PRO A 70 1.63 -6.50 -0.78
CA PRO A 70 1.12 -5.68 -1.87
C PRO A 70 2.26 -4.99 -2.63
N VAL A 71 2.22 -5.05 -3.96
CA VAL A 71 3.20 -4.41 -4.85
C VAL A 71 2.53 -3.31 -5.63
N LEU A 72 3.15 -2.13 -5.66
CA LEU A 72 2.73 -1.06 -6.55
C LEU A 72 3.21 -1.39 -7.96
N SER A 73 2.28 -1.62 -8.89
CA SER A 73 2.59 -2.03 -10.26
C SER A 73 1.53 -1.56 -11.24
N LYS A 74 1.77 -1.82 -12.52
CA LYS A 74 0.81 -1.59 -13.61
C LYS A 74 0.10 -2.87 -13.99
N ASP A 75 -1.00 -2.72 -14.71
CA ASP A 75 -1.70 -3.83 -15.37
C ASP A 75 -0.88 -4.41 -16.55
N THR A 76 0.16 -3.70 -17.01
CA THR A 76 1.07 -4.17 -18.06
C THR A 76 2.24 -4.95 -17.47
N GLU A 77 2.71 -5.96 -18.20
CA GLU A 77 3.88 -6.74 -17.78
C GLU A 77 5.15 -5.89 -17.68
N PRO A 78 6.03 -6.17 -16.69
CA PRO A 78 7.28 -5.46 -16.54
C PRO A 78 8.34 -5.89 -17.57
N ILE A 79 9.33 -5.03 -17.81
CA ILE A 79 10.52 -5.37 -18.60
C ILE A 79 11.30 -6.49 -17.91
N ASN A 80 11.47 -6.34 -16.60
CA ASN A 80 12.04 -7.31 -15.69
C ASN A 80 11.68 -6.92 -14.26
N ALA A 81 11.84 -7.88 -13.36
CA ALA A 81 11.80 -7.63 -11.94
C ALA A 81 12.98 -8.31 -11.25
N ASN A 82 13.38 -7.80 -10.09
CA ASN A 82 14.45 -8.34 -9.29
C ASN A 82 14.06 -8.31 -7.82
N LEU A 83 13.99 -9.48 -7.19
CA LEU A 83 13.88 -9.63 -5.75
C LEU A 83 15.28 -9.73 -5.18
N SER A 84 15.58 -8.91 -4.18
CA SER A 84 16.87 -8.85 -3.52
C SER A 84 16.69 -8.57 -2.03
N CYS A 85 17.69 -8.90 -1.21
CA CYS A 85 17.70 -8.51 0.19
C CYS A 85 19.01 -7.84 0.57
N ASP A 86 18.90 -6.72 1.27
CA ASP A 86 20.03 -6.00 1.84
C ASP A 86 20.12 -6.26 3.34
N LYS A 87 21.33 -6.48 3.85
CA LYS A 87 21.57 -6.71 5.28
C LYS A 87 21.83 -5.39 5.99
N HIS A 88 21.06 -5.12 7.05
CA HIS A 88 21.20 -3.96 7.91
C HIS A 88 21.35 -4.43 9.37
N GLY A 89 22.57 -4.50 9.86
CA GLY A 89 22.86 -5.05 11.19
C GLY A 89 22.45 -6.52 11.30
N ASN A 90 21.49 -6.81 12.19
CA ASN A 90 20.92 -8.16 12.40
C ASN A 90 19.63 -8.40 11.61
N GLU A 91 19.24 -7.45 10.76
CA GLU A 91 17.98 -7.46 10.03
C GLU A 91 18.24 -7.45 8.51
N TYR A 92 17.22 -7.83 7.76
CA TYR A 92 17.20 -7.81 6.31
C TYR A 92 16.07 -6.91 5.80
N VAL A 93 16.35 -6.21 4.71
CA VAL A 93 15.37 -5.44 3.94
C VAL A 93 15.16 -6.16 2.63
N TYR A 94 13.94 -6.57 2.34
CA TYR A 94 13.59 -7.21 1.07
C TYR A 94 13.13 -6.14 0.10
N ASN A 95 13.73 -6.12 -1.08
CA ASN A 95 13.52 -5.16 -2.14
C ASN A 95 13.06 -5.88 -3.40
N LEU A 96 11.87 -5.58 -3.87
CA LEU A 96 11.39 -5.95 -5.19
C LEU A 96 11.48 -4.73 -6.11
N SER A 97 12.42 -4.74 -7.04
CA SER A 97 12.53 -3.74 -8.10
C SER A 97 11.82 -4.22 -9.35
N VAL A 98 10.91 -3.43 -9.88
CA VAL A 98 10.15 -3.71 -11.10
C VAL A 98 10.41 -2.58 -12.10
N ASN A 99 10.74 -2.93 -13.34
CA ASN A 99 11.14 -1.96 -14.35
C ASN A 99 10.11 -1.88 -15.48
N TYR A 100 9.81 -0.67 -15.92
CA TYR A 100 8.82 -0.39 -16.96
C TYR A 100 9.35 0.61 -17.99
N TYR A 101 8.71 0.62 -19.16
CA TYR A 101 8.88 1.67 -20.16
C TYR A 101 7.72 2.66 -20.09
N LEU A 102 8.06 3.93 -20.22
CA LEU A 102 7.12 4.98 -20.61
C LEU A 102 6.77 4.83 -22.09
N SER A 103 5.68 5.50 -22.50
CA SER A 103 5.24 5.53 -23.90
C SER A 103 6.29 6.06 -24.88
N ASN A 104 7.20 6.91 -24.41
CA ASN A 104 8.33 7.45 -25.17
C ASN A 104 9.57 6.54 -25.18
N GLY A 105 9.47 5.31 -24.66
CA GLY A 105 10.58 4.33 -24.59
C GLY A 105 11.55 4.54 -23.43
N THR A 106 11.33 5.55 -22.59
CA THR A 106 12.19 5.84 -21.45
C THR A 106 11.90 4.87 -20.30
N LYS A 107 12.95 4.33 -19.67
CA LYS A 107 12.83 3.38 -18.55
C LYS A 107 12.59 4.11 -17.23
N TYR A 108 11.72 3.57 -16.39
CA TYR A 108 11.59 3.94 -14.99
C TYR A 108 11.43 2.69 -14.11
N SER A 109 11.58 2.86 -12.80
CA SER A 109 11.59 1.75 -11.84
C SER A 109 10.62 2.00 -10.70
N ILE A 110 9.98 0.93 -10.22
CA ILE A 110 9.21 0.91 -8.98
C ILE A 110 9.89 -0.08 -8.04
N VAL A 111 10.24 0.35 -6.84
CA VAL A 111 10.87 -0.48 -5.81
C VAL A 111 9.92 -0.61 -4.63
N SER A 112 9.52 -1.83 -4.31
CA SER A 112 8.76 -2.17 -3.11
C SER A 112 9.72 -2.72 -2.05
N SER A 113 9.74 -2.12 -0.87
CA SER A 113 10.68 -2.44 0.21
C SER A 113 9.92 -2.82 1.48
N ARG A 114 10.33 -3.92 2.12
CA ARG A 114 9.80 -4.35 3.43
C ARG A 114 10.93 -4.79 4.38
N PRO A 115 10.79 -4.57 5.70
CA PRO A 115 9.67 -3.91 6.40
C PRO A 115 9.65 -2.39 6.18
N ILE A 116 8.56 -1.68 6.52
CA ILE A 116 8.44 -0.22 6.30
C ILE A 116 9.54 0.61 6.99
N LYS A 117 10.10 0.11 8.10
CA LYS A 117 11.24 0.72 8.78
C LYS A 117 12.50 0.76 7.91
N SER A 118 12.50 0.08 6.76
CA SER A 118 13.55 0.13 5.74
C SER A 118 13.64 1.46 5.00
N ILE A 119 12.93 2.52 5.40
CA ILE A 119 13.16 3.88 4.91
C ILE A 119 14.65 4.27 4.97
N TYR A 120 15.45 3.71 5.88
CA TYR A 120 16.91 3.89 5.92
C TYR A 120 17.67 3.34 4.68
N SER A 121 17.07 2.43 3.91
CA SER A 121 17.57 1.92 2.61
C SER A 121 17.17 2.83 1.43
N THR A 122 16.49 3.95 1.72
CA THR A 122 16.28 4.99 0.71
C THR A 122 17.60 5.69 0.51
N ASN A 123 18.37 5.27 -0.52
CA ASN A 123 19.50 6.03 -1.06
C ASN A 123 18.96 7.34 -1.68
N ALA A 124 18.44 8.23 -0.84
CA ALA A 124 17.91 9.55 -1.17
C ALA A 124 18.99 10.63 -1.11
N GLU A 125 20.26 10.25 -1.00
CA GLU A 125 21.36 11.19 -1.02
C GLU A 125 21.35 12.00 -2.32
N GLY A 126 21.38 13.33 -2.19
CA GLY A 126 21.31 14.26 -3.32
C GLY A 126 19.90 14.52 -3.86
N TYR A 127 18.84 14.01 -3.23
CA TYR A 127 17.47 14.40 -3.55
C TYR A 127 16.98 15.55 -2.66
N GLU A 128 16.30 16.51 -3.28
CA GLU A 128 15.62 17.62 -2.61
C GLU A 128 14.11 17.39 -2.64
N ILE A 129 13.45 17.56 -1.50
CA ILE A 129 11.99 17.41 -1.39
C ILE A 129 11.31 18.66 -1.96
N ILE A 130 10.40 18.46 -2.91
CA ILE A 130 9.61 19.53 -3.52
C ILE A 130 8.19 19.47 -2.96
N ALA A 131 7.94 20.18 -1.86
CA ALA A 131 6.68 20.11 -1.10
C ALA A 131 5.44 20.50 -1.92
N GLU A 132 5.60 21.38 -2.91
CA GLU A 132 4.52 21.82 -3.81
C GLU A 132 4.04 20.72 -4.77
N ASN A 133 4.83 19.64 -4.92
CA ASN A 133 4.58 18.56 -5.87
C ASN A 133 4.08 17.27 -5.23
N ASN A 134 3.55 17.31 -4.00
CA ASN A 134 2.98 16.13 -3.37
C ASN A 134 1.87 15.51 -4.23
N VAL A 135 1.88 14.19 -4.35
CA VAL A 135 0.99 13.42 -5.22
C VAL A 135 0.21 12.40 -4.42
N VAL A 136 -0.91 11.94 -4.97
CA VAL A 136 -1.65 10.80 -4.44
C VAL A 136 -1.54 9.65 -5.45
N ILE A 137 -1.10 8.49 -4.98
CA ILE A 137 -0.85 7.30 -5.81
C ILE A 137 -1.50 6.10 -5.13
N ALA A 138 -2.42 5.42 -5.82
CA ALA A 138 -3.14 4.25 -5.27
C ALA A 138 -3.66 4.49 -3.83
N SER A 139 -4.29 5.66 -3.60
CA SER A 139 -4.79 6.12 -2.30
C SER A 139 -3.74 6.41 -1.21
N MET A 140 -2.45 6.40 -1.55
CA MET A 140 -1.34 6.75 -0.67
C MET A 140 -0.85 8.17 -0.96
N ASN A 141 -0.44 8.89 0.08
CA ASN A 141 0.29 10.15 -0.08
C ASN A 141 1.73 9.86 -0.51
N GLY A 142 2.15 10.48 -1.61
CA GLY A 142 3.48 10.40 -2.18
C GLY A 142 4.25 11.71 -1.99
N VAL A 143 5.44 11.60 -1.43
CA VAL A 143 6.40 12.71 -1.32
C VAL A 143 7.22 12.76 -2.59
N TRP A 144 7.22 13.92 -3.23
CA TRP A 144 7.98 14.18 -4.44
C TRP A 144 9.36 14.73 -4.10
N ALA A 145 10.41 14.09 -4.61
CA ALA A 145 11.78 14.52 -4.45
C ALA A 145 12.51 14.49 -5.79
N GLU A 146 13.44 15.42 -6.00
CA GLU A 146 14.15 15.57 -7.27
C GLU A 146 15.65 15.66 -7.06
N ASN A 147 16.42 15.17 -8.02
CA ASN A 147 17.82 15.53 -8.18
C ASN A 147 18.06 16.02 -9.63
N ILE A 148 19.33 16.20 -10.00
CA ILE A 148 19.73 16.66 -11.35
C ILE A 148 19.26 15.71 -12.46
N ASN A 149 19.23 14.40 -12.21
CA ASN A 149 19.04 13.36 -13.24
C ASN A 149 17.71 12.61 -13.14
N THR A 150 17.06 12.61 -11.98
CA THR A 150 15.92 11.74 -11.67
C THR A 150 14.91 12.45 -10.76
N VAL A 151 13.67 11.99 -10.85
CA VAL A 151 12.59 12.30 -9.93
C VAL A 151 12.27 11.03 -9.15
N MET A 152 12.26 11.12 -7.83
CA MET A 152 11.86 10.04 -6.93
C MET A 152 10.55 10.41 -6.24
N ILE A 153 9.62 9.47 -6.22
CA ILE A 153 8.41 9.61 -5.43
C ILE A 153 8.37 8.47 -4.43
N VAL A 154 8.17 8.82 -3.16
CA VAL A 154 8.11 7.86 -2.06
C VAL A 154 6.73 7.86 -1.46
N CYS A 155 6.08 6.71 -1.42
CA CYS A 155 4.82 6.51 -0.72
C CYS A 155 4.89 5.25 0.15
N ASN A 156 4.02 5.18 1.15
CA ASN A 156 4.02 4.13 2.15
C ASN A 156 2.61 3.54 2.29
N SER A 157 2.51 2.20 2.31
CA SER A 157 1.36 1.49 2.85
C SER A 157 1.61 1.13 4.32
N GLU A 158 0.78 0.27 4.90
CA GLU A 158 0.93 -0.16 6.29
C GLU A 158 2.22 -0.96 6.54
N ASN A 159 2.71 -1.72 5.56
CA ASN A 159 3.81 -2.67 5.76
C ASN A 159 4.92 -2.60 4.70
N THR A 160 4.75 -1.76 3.66
CA THR A 160 5.66 -1.69 2.52
C THR A 160 5.90 -0.23 2.13
N THR A 161 7.15 0.08 1.81
CA THR A 161 7.57 1.38 1.26
C THR A 161 7.73 1.23 -0.25
N TYR A 162 7.15 2.15 -1.02
CA TYR A 162 7.25 2.19 -2.47
C TYR A 162 8.06 3.40 -2.92
N LYS A 163 9.06 3.16 -3.77
CA LYS A 163 9.88 4.19 -4.40
C LYS A 163 9.69 4.11 -5.90
N ILE A 164 9.26 5.19 -6.51
CA ILE A 164 9.11 5.28 -7.96
C ILE A 164 10.18 6.23 -8.46
N ILE A 165 11.05 5.75 -9.36
CA ILE A 165 12.21 6.49 -9.83
C ILE A 165 12.06 6.69 -11.33
N PHE A 166 11.80 7.93 -11.72
CA PHE A 166 11.79 8.38 -13.10
C PHE A 166 13.11 9.09 -13.43
N PRO A 167 13.60 8.99 -14.67
CA PRO A 167 14.57 9.97 -15.17
C PRO A 167 13.92 11.35 -15.25
N LYS A 168 14.74 12.40 -15.28
CA LYS A 168 14.27 13.79 -15.37
C LYS A 168 13.54 13.98 -16.70
N ILE A 169 12.23 14.03 -16.63
CA ILE A 169 11.31 14.24 -17.75
C ILE A 169 10.25 15.25 -17.34
N ASP A 170 9.35 15.56 -18.26
CA ASP A 170 8.25 16.47 -18.00
C ASP A 170 7.30 15.97 -16.88
N LYS A 171 6.88 16.90 -16.01
CA LYS A 171 6.07 16.61 -14.83
C LYS A 171 4.72 15.99 -15.20
N ASP A 172 4.06 16.47 -16.26
CA ASP A 172 2.74 15.97 -16.64
C ASP A 172 2.83 14.53 -17.14
N THR A 173 3.95 14.16 -17.78
CA THR A 173 4.23 12.78 -18.17
C THR A 173 4.34 11.86 -16.95
N ILE A 174 5.05 12.31 -15.90
CA ILE A 174 5.15 11.57 -14.64
C ILE A 174 3.77 11.43 -14.00
N LEU A 175 3.03 12.52 -13.86
CA LEU A 175 1.70 12.51 -13.23
C LEU A 175 0.70 11.61 -13.97
N LEU A 176 0.77 11.55 -15.30
CA LEU A 176 -0.04 10.62 -16.09
C LEU A 176 0.34 9.18 -15.80
N GLU A 177 1.63 8.87 -15.72
CA GLU A 177 2.11 7.53 -15.43
C GLU A 177 1.69 7.05 -14.03
N LEU A 178 1.78 7.93 -13.03
CA LEU A 178 1.37 7.62 -11.66
C LEU A 178 -0.10 7.22 -11.53
N LYS A 179 -0.99 7.79 -12.35
CA LYS A 179 -2.42 7.46 -12.35
C LYS A 179 -2.70 6.02 -12.83
N ASN A 180 -1.76 5.43 -13.57
CA ASN A 180 -1.89 4.05 -14.06
C ASN A 180 -1.37 3.02 -13.05
N LEU A 181 -0.76 3.46 -11.95
CA LEU A 181 -0.25 2.57 -10.91
C LEU A 181 -1.36 2.14 -9.96
N LYS A 182 -1.33 0.87 -9.57
CA LYS A 182 -2.29 0.26 -8.63
C LYS A 182 -1.54 -0.61 -7.64
N LEU A 183 -2.14 -0.75 -6.45
CA LEU A 183 -1.68 -1.70 -5.46
C LEU A 183 -2.25 -3.07 -5.82
N ASN A 184 -1.38 -4.04 -6.08
CA ASN A 184 -1.77 -5.40 -6.40
C ASN A 184 -1.43 -6.33 -5.23
N GLU A 185 -2.44 -7.05 -4.76
CA GLU A 185 -2.34 -7.92 -3.60
C GLU A 185 -1.86 -9.33 -3.97
N PRO A 186 -1.12 -10.01 -3.08
CA PRO A 186 -0.85 -11.43 -3.22
C PRO A 186 -2.15 -12.24 -3.13
N ARG A 187 -2.22 -13.35 -3.87
CA ARG A 187 -3.36 -14.27 -3.92
C ARG A 187 -3.05 -15.59 -3.23
#